data_AF-A0A7V3KMI8-F1
#
_entry.id   AF-A0A7V3KMI8-F1
#
_cell.length_a   1.000
_cell.length_b   1.000
_cell.length_c   1.000
_cell.angle_alpha   90.00
_cell.angle_beta   90.00
_cell.angle_gamma   90.00
#
_symmetry.space_group_name_H-M   'P 1'
#
loop_
_entity.id
_entity.type
_entity.pdbx_description
1 polymer ?
#
loop_
_entity_poly.entity_id
_entity_poly.type
_entity_poly.pdbx_seq_one_letter_code
_entity_poly.pdbx_strand_id
1 'polypeptide(L)'
;MKTRNIIIQLILSTLLLFTIFGCAGIKIQKIKEQVAAVKEDCESKFKSGILANYSERAECLNAGFMKVYSDINYPYLDLIHLINAYRMAIAERIDRGELSFNEGELIMANVRVLITQEELRRNTDRAYAAAAAAQGMGAMLGGMGALNQSLQPLTRKPINCIRSGNMIQCY
;
A
#
# COMPACT_ATOMS: atom_id res chain seq x y z
N MET A 1 -44.76 -21.09 -24.59
CA MET A 1 -43.35 -21.54 -24.44
C MET A 1 -42.31 -20.42 -24.59
N LYS A 2 -42.52 -19.41 -25.45
CA LYS A 2 -41.52 -18.34 -25.74
C LYS A 2 -41.22 -17.39 -24.57
N THR A 3 -42.18 -17.17 -23.67
CA THR A 3 -42.08 -16.26 -22.50
C THR A 3 -41.27 -16.82 -21.33
N ARG A 4 -41.18 -18.15 -21.16
CA ARG A 4 -40.38 -18.77 -20.08
C ARG A 4 -38.87 -18.65 -20.30
N ASN A 5 -38.42 -18.66 -21.56
CA ASN A 5 -36.99 -18.55 -21.89
C ASN A 5 -36.43 -17.12 -21.71
N ILE A 6 -37.27 -16.10 -21.82
CA ILE A 6 -36.85 -14.70 -21.63
C ILE A 6 -36.64 -14.40 -20.14
N ILE A 7 -37.49 -14.95 -19.26
CA ILE A 7 -37.37 -14.76 -17.81
C ILE A 7 -36.10 -15.46 -17.26
N ILE A 8 -35.77 -16.65 -17.77
CA ILE A 8 -34.56 -17.37 -17.35
C ILE A 8 -33.29 -16.62 -17.77
N GLN A 9 -33.25 -16.02 -18.96
CA GLN A 9 -32.10 -15.21 -19.40
C GLN A 9 -31.91 -13.94 -18.57
N LEU A 10 -32.98 -13.27 -18.15
CA LEU A 10 -32.91 -12.05 -17.33
C LEU A 10 -32.41 -12.34 -15.90
N ILE A 11 -32.79 -13.48 -15.31
CA ILE A 11 -32.32 -13.89 -13.98
C ILE A 11 -30.84 -14.32 -14.02
N LEU A 12 -30.40 -15.01 -15.08
CA LEU A 12 -29.01 -15.44 -15.23
C LEU A 12 -28.04 -14.26 -15.40
N SER A 13 -28.48 -13.18 -16.04
CA SER A 13 -27.67 -11.99 -16.30
C SER A 13 -27.61 -11.03 -15.10
N THR A 14 -28.62 -11.01 -14.24
CA THR A 14 -28.56 -10.24 -12.97
C THR A 14 -27.73 -10.94 -11.89
N LEU A 15 -27.66 -12.27 -11.88
CA LEU A 15 -26.84 -13.01 -10.91
C LEU A 15 -25.32 -12.85 -11.17
N LEU A 16 -24.91 -12.59 -12.41
CA LEU A 16 -23.50 -12.47 -12.79
C LEU A 16 -22.88 -11.10 -12.42
N LEU A 17 -23.69 -10.09 -12.12
CA LEU A 17 -23.24 -8.73 -11.76
C LEU A 17 -22.96 -8.54 -10.27
N PHE A 18 -23.36 -9.49 -9.40
CA PHE A 18 -23.23 -9.35 -7.95
C PHE A 18 -21.93 -9.90 -7.35
N THR A 19 -21.06 -10.55 -8.11
CA THR A 19 -19.89 -11.27 -7.56
C THR A 19 -18.57 -10.48 -7.52
N ILE A 20 -18.55 -9.20 -7.91
CA ILE A 20 -17.28 -8.47 -8.15
C ILE A 20 -16.82 -7.58 -6.97
N PHE A 21 -17.58 -7.46 -5.87
CA PHE A 21 -17.25 -6.54 -4.77
C PHE A 21 -16.58 -7.18 -3.53
N GLY A 22 -16.23 -8.46 -3.54
CA GLY A 22 -15.88 -9.22 -2.32
C GLY A 22 -14.43 -9.24 -1.84
N CYS A 23 -13.42 -8.87 -2.64
CA CYS A 23 -12.03 -9.27 -2.33
C CYS A 23 -11.23 -8.34 -1.40
N ALA A 24 -11.65 -7.10 -1.14
CA ALA A 24 -10.86 -6.15 -0.35
C ALA A 24 -11.03 -6.29 1.18
N GLY A 25 -12.23 -6.67 1.66
CA GLY A 25 -12.54 -6.75 3.10
C GLY A 25 -11.86 -7.91 3.83
N ILE A 26 -11.60 -9.02 3.14
CA ILE A 26 -11.09 -10.26 3.74
C ILE A 26 -9.66 -10.10 4.27
N LYS A 27 -8.81 -9.32 3.59
CA LYS A 27 -7.41 -9.13 4.01
C LYS A 27 -7.27 -8.32 5.30
N ILE A 28 -8.07 -7.26 5.45
CA ILE A 28 -8.02 -6.39 6.64
C ILE A 28 -8.51 -7.15 7.88
N GLN A 29 -9.56 -7.97 7.72
CA GLN A 29 -10.11 -8.76 8.81
C GLN A 29 -9.10 -9.77 9.35
N LYS A 30 -8.41 -10.49 8.45
CA LYS A 30 -7.35 -11.45 8.84
C LYS A 30 -6.21 -10.79 9.62
N ILE A 31 -5.79 -9.60 9.22
CA ILE A 31 -4.73 -8.86 9.91
C ILE A 31 -5.18 -8.48 11.33
N LYS A 32 -6.43 -8.00 11.48
CA LYS A 32 -7.00 -7.69 12.80
C LYS A 32 -7.02 -8.90 13.71
N GLU A 33 -7.40 -10.06 13.18
CA GLU A 33 -7.41 -11.34 13.92
C GLU A 33 -5.99 -11.74 14.35
N GLN A 34 -5.00 -11.64 13.46
CA GLN A 34 -3.61 -11.95 13.80
C GLN A 34 -3.05 -11.00 14.87
N VAL A 35 -3.32 -9.70 14.77
CA VAL A 35 -2.94 -8.71 15.79
C VAL A 35 -3.64 -8.99 17.12
N ALA A 36 -4.92 -9.37 17.11
CA ALA A 36 -5.66 -9.72 18.32
C ALA A 36 -5.09 -10.98 18.98
N ALA A 37 -4.78 -12.01 18.20
CA ALA A 37 -4.18 -13.25 18.69
C ALA A 37 -2.81 -13.01 19.35
N VAL A 38 -1.96 -12.16 18.76
CA VAL A 38 -0.68 -11.75 19.36
C VAL A 38 -0.90 -11.07 20.71
N LYS A 39 -1.89 -10.17 20.81
CA LYS A 39 -2.21 -9.49 22.07
C LYS A 39 -2.67 -10.47 23.14
N GLU A 40 -3.59 -11.36 22.77
CA GLU A 40 -4.15 -12.34 23.69
C GLU A 40 -3.07 -13.29 24.23
N ASP A 41 -2.20 -13.81 23.35
CA ASP A 41 -1.10 -14.68 23.74
C ASP A 41 -0.13 -13.99 24.73
N CYS A 42 0.36 -12.80 24.39
CA CYS A 42 1.29 -12.07 25.26
C CYS A 42 0.63 -11.66 26.58
N GLU A 43 -0.65 -11.28 26.56
CA GLU A 43 -1.40 -10.93 27.77
C GLU A 43 -1.61 -12.15 28.67
N SER A 44 -1.92 -13.30 28.09
CA SER A 44 -2.08 -14.56 28.82
C SER A 44 -0.77 -14.96 29.51
N LYS A 45 0.35 -14.90 28.79
CA LYS A 45 1.68 -15.16 29.34
C LYS A 45 2.04 -14.19 30.47
N PHE A 46 1.75 -12.91 30.32
CA PHE A 46 1.97 -11.92 31.38
C PHE A 46 1.13 -12.20 32.63
N LYS A 47 -0.18 -12.43 32.48
CA LYS A 47 -1.07 -12.74 33.61
C LYS A 47 -0.72 -14.04 34.33
N SER A 48 -0.19 -15.02 33.60
CA SER A 48 0.28 -16.28 34.17
C SER A 48 1.64 -16.17 34.89
N GLY A 49 2.32 -15.03 34.80
CA GLY A 49 3.66 -14.82 35.36
C GLY A 49 4.81 -15.39 34.52
N ILE A 50 4.54 -15.90 33.31
CA ILE A 50 5.58 -16.34 32.36
C ILE A 50 6.42 -15.15 31.90
N LEU A 51 5.78 -13.99 31.71
CA LEU A 51 6.47 -12.71 31.47
C LEU A 51 6.44 -11.94 32.79
N ALA A 52 7.60 -11.66 33.36
CA ALA A 52 7.77 -11.19 34.72
C ALA A 52 7.44 -9.70 34.89
N ASN A 53 7.61 -8.90 33.83
CA ASN A 53 7.54 -7.45 33.88
C ASN A 53 6.93 -6.88 32.58
N TYR A 54 6.64 -5.58 32.57
CA TYR A 54 6.04 -4.94 31.41
C TYR A 54 6.97 -4.91 30.21
N SER A 55 8.30 -4.85 30.42
CA SER A 55 9.30 -4.88 29.35
C SER A 55 9.26 -6.20 28.58
N GLU A 56 9.22 -7.34 29.27
CA GLU A 56 9.06 -8.66 28.65
C GLU A 56 7.71 -8.80 27.90
N ARG A 57 6.63 -8.24 28.46
CA ARG A 57 5.34 -8.14 27.75
C ARG A 57 5.46 -7.30 26.48
N ALA A 58 6.17 -6.18 26.52
CA ALA A 58 6.39 -5.32 25.38
C ALA A 58 7.23 -6.01 24.29
N GLU A 59 8.28 -6.75 24.66
CA GLU A 59 9.08 -7.55 23.74
C GLU A 59 8.25 -8.61 23.02
N CYS A 60 7.40 -9.34 23.77
CA CYS A 60 6.47 -10.32 23.19
C CYS A 60 5.57 -9.68 22.13
N LEU A 61 4.94 -8.55 22.47
CA LEU A 61 4.07 -7.80 21.55
C LEU A 61 4.85 -7.27 20.34
N ASN A 62 6.04 -6.72 20.55
CA ASN A 62 6.89 -6.16 19.50
C ASN A 62 7.27 -7.22 18.47
N ALA A 63 7.72 -8.38 18.93
CA ALA A 63 8.08 -9.50 18.06
C ALA A 63 6.87 -9.99 17.26
N GLY A 64 5.73 -10.18 17.92
CA GLY A 64 4.50 -10.64 17.27
C GLY A 64 3.96 -9.65 16.24
N PHE A 65 3.88 -8.35 16.58
CA PHE A 65 3.41 -7.33 15.63
C PHE A 65 4.38 -7.16 14.47
N MET A 66 5.69 -7.13 14.72
CA MET A 66 6.68 -7.00 13.64
C MET A 66 6.53 -8.15 12.63
N LYS A 67 6.33 -9.37 13.11
CA LYS A 67 6.05 -10.52 12.26
C LYS A 67 4.78 -10.33 11.42
N VAL A 68 3.65 -9.97 12.05
CA VAL A 68 2.38 -9.78 11.33
C VAL A 68 2.48 -8.71 10.24
N TYR A 69 3.07 -7.55 10.55
CA TYR A 69 3.21 -6.46 9.59
C TYR A 69 4.24 -6.77 8.48
N SER A 70 5.30 -7.51 8.80
CA SER A 70 6.27 -7.98 7.79
C SER A 70 5.64 -8.99 6.83
N ASP A 71 4.87 -9.96 7.34
CA ASP A 71 4.26 -11.04 6.55
C ASP A 71 3.27 -10.49 5.49
N ILE A 72 2.73 -9.28 5.70
CA ILE A 72 1.81 -8.61 4.76
C ILE A 72 2.50 -7.55 3.88
N ASN A 73 3.82 -7.44 3.93
CA ASN A 73 4.60 -6.39 3.25
C ASN A 73 4.05 -4.98 3.55
N TYR A 74 3.82 -4.69 4.82
CA TYR A 74 3.32 -3.38 5.23
C TYR A 74 4.26 -2.26 4.72
N PRO A 75 3.77 -1.24 4.00
CA PRO A 75 4.62 -0.27 3.31
C PRO A 75 5.41 0.67 4.23
N TYR A 76 5.10 0.71 5.52
CA TYR A 76 5.66 1.63 6.51
C TYR A 76 6.19 0.88 7.75
N LEU A 77 7.04 -0.13 7.55
CA LEU A 77 7.64 -0.89 8.65
C LEU A 77 8.45 -0.01 9.62
N ASP A 78 8.99 1.11 9.15
CA ASP A 78 9.66 2.09 10.00
C ASP A 78 8.73 2.67 11.08
N LEU A 79 7.45 2.87 10.77
CA LEU A 79 6.45 3.32 11.73
C LEU A 79 6.11 2.23 12.76
N ILE A 80 6.18 0.95 12.37
CA ILE A 80 6.04 -0.18 13.30
C ILE A 80 7.22 -0.25 14.25
N HIS A 81 8.45 -0.06 13.75
CA HIS A 81 9.64 0.05 14.60
C HIS A 81 9.53 1.20 15.60
N LEU A 82 9.03 2.35 15.16
CA LEU A 82 8.82 3.51 16.04
C LEU A 82 7.80 3.20 17.15
N ILE A 83 6.65 2.62 16.82
CA ILE A 83 5.64 2.19 17.82
C ILE A 83 6.26 1.20 18.82
N ASN A 84 7.04 0.24 18.33
CA ASN A 84 7.68 -0.78 19.17
C ASN A 84 8.70 -0.16 20.13
N ALA A 85 9.47 0.83 19.68
CA ALA A 85 10.40 1.58 20.52
C ALA A 85 9.68 2.36 21.63
N TYR A 86 8.58 3.06 21.31
CA TYR A 86 7.75 3.72 22.31
C TYR A 86 7.17 2.73 23.33
N ARG A 87 6.70 1.57 22.86
CA ARG A 87 6.17 0.52 23.74
C ARG A 87 7.21 0.03 24.74
N MET A 88 8.45 -0.20 24.30
CA MET A 88 9.55 -0.59 25.20
C MET A 88 9.86 0.51 26.21
N ALA A 89 10.07 1.74 25.73
CA ALA A 89 10.44 2.85 26.62
C ALA A 89 9.38 3.12 27.69
N ILE A 90 8.09 2.97 27.35
CA ILE A 90 6.98 3.09 28.30
C ILE A 90 6.98 1.93 29.29
N ALA A 91 7.15 0.70 28.80
CA ALA A 91 7.19 -0.49 29.63
C ALA A 91 8.32 -0.43 30.68
N GLU A 92 9.52 -0.06 30.27
CA GLU A 92 10.66 0.11 31.18
C GLU A 92 10.40 1.17 32.26
N ARG A 93 9.72 2.26 31.91
CA ARG A 93 9.36 3.31 32.87
C ARG A 93 8.29 2.85 33.86
N ILE A 94 7.36 2.00 33.42
CA ILE A 94 6.38 1.36 34.31
C ILE A 94 7.09 0.40 35.26
N ASP A 95 8.02 -0.43 34.76
CA ASP A 95 8.79 -1.37 35.58
C ASP A 95 9.63 -0.66 36.65
N ARG A 96 10.15 0.54 36.34
CA ARG A 96 10.86 1.39 37.31
C ARG A 96 9.95 2.19 38.24
N GLY A 97 8.63 2.14 38.06
CA GLY A 97 7.66 2.93 38.83
C GLY A 97 7.67 4.43 38.52
N GLU A 98 8.29 4.85 37.42
CA GLU A 98 8.35 6.25 36.95
C GLU A 98 7.07 6.67 36.21
N LEU A 99 6.23 5.70 35.84
CA LEU A 99 5.01 5.89 35.09
C LEU A 99 3.98 4.85 35.53
N SER A 100 2.72 5.25 35.73
CA SER A 100 1.65 4.27 35.94
C SER A 100 1.27 3.59 34.62
N PHE A 101 0.67 2.40 34.71
CA PHE A 101 0.16 1.70 33.53
C PHE A 101 -0.83 2.55 32.72
N ASN A 102 -1.74 3.26 33.40
CA ASN A 102 -2.76 4.08 32.74
C ASN A 102 -2.15 5.28 31.99
N GLU A 103 -1.13 5.92 32.56
CA GLU A 103 -0.40 6.99 31.87
C GLU A 103 0.35 6.45 30.65
N GLY A 104 0.95 5.26 30.76
CA GLY A 104 1.58 4.57 29.64
C GLY A 104 0.61 4.28 28.50
N GLU A 105 -0.59 3.78 28.79
CA GLU A 105 -1.63 3.54 27.79
C GLU A 105 -2.10 4.84 27.12
N LEU A 106 -2.22 5.94 27.87
CA LEU A 106 -2.56 7.25 27.31
C LEU A 106 -1.47 7.75 26.35
N ILE A 107 -0.19 7.63 26.73
CA ILE A 107 0.93 7.99 25.85
C ILE A 107 0.90 7.13 24.58
N MET A 108 0.71 5.81 24.72
CA MET A 108 0.60 4.92 23.56
C MET A 108 -0.60 5.22 22.66
N ALA A 109 -1.73 5.67 23.22
CA ALA A 109 -2.87 6.12 22.44
C ALA A 109 -2.52 7.35 21.58
N ASN A 110 -1.82 8.34 22.16
CA ASN A 110 -1.35 9.51 21.42
C ASN A 110 -0.34 9.14 20.32
N VAL A 111 0.61 8.24 20.61
CA VAL A 111 1.55 7.73 19.59
C VAL A 111 0.80 7.10 18.42
N ARG A 112 -0.23 6.29 18.68
CA ARG A 112 -1.06 5.67 17.62
C ARG A 112 -1.75 6.71 16.72
N VAL A 113 -2.24 7.82 17.29
CA VAL A 113 -2.81 8.92 16.51
C VAL A 113 -1.76 9.56 15.61
N LEU A 114 -0.58 9.88 16.14
CA LEU A 114 0.51 10.50 15.37
C LEU A 114 0.97 9.60 14.22
N ILE A 115 1.09 8.30 14.45
CA ILE A 115 1.45 7.33 13.41
C ILE A 115 0.38 7.26 12.33
N THR A 116 -0.90 7.22 12.72
CA THR A 116 -2.00 7.22 11.75
C THR A 116 -2.00 8.48 10.88
N GLN A 117 -1.71 9.63 11.47
CA GLN A 117 -1.57 10.90 10.74
C GLN A 117 -0.38 10.86 9.77
N GLU A 118 0.76 10.33 10.18
CA GLU A 118 1.94 10.19 9.32
C GLU A 118 1.71 9.21 8.17
N GLU A 119 1.03 8.10 8.42
CA GLU A 119 0.60 7.16 7.37
C GLU A 119 -0.30 7.84 6.35
N LEU A 120 -1.29 8.61 6.81
CA LEU A 120 -2.18 9.37 5.94
C LEU A 120 -1.41 10.39 5.11
N ARG A 121 -0.47 11.12 5.73
CA ARG A 121 0.39 12.09 5.05
C ARG A 121 1.21 11.42 3.95
N ARG A 122 1.90 10.31 4.25
CA ARG A 122 2.70 9.55 3.27
C ARG A 122 1.87 8.97 2.14
N ASN A 123 0.68 8.45 2.43
CA ASN A 123 -0.25 7.95 1.41
C ASN A 123 -0.69 9.08 0.46
N THR A 124 -0.97 10.25 1.03
CA THR A 124 -1.37 11.44 0.28
C THR A 124 -0.24 11.93 -0.62
N ASP A 125 0.99 12.03 -0.10
CA ASP A 125 2.17 12.42 -0.88
C ASP A 125 2.42 11.46 -2.05
N ARG A 126 2.30 10.15 -1.82
CA ARG A 126 2.44 9.13 -2.87
C ARG A 126 1.37 9.28 -3.95
N ALA A 127 0.12 9.57 -3.57
CA ALA A 127 -0.95 9.80 -4.51
C ALA A 127 -0.70 11.06 -5.37
N TYR A 128 -0.24 12.15 -4.75
CA TYR A 128 0.12 13.38 -5.47
C TYR A 128 1.31 13.15 -6.41
N ALA A 129 2.35 12.46 -5.96
CA ALA A 129 3.50 12.13 -6.79
C ALA A 129 3.10 11.26 -8.00
N ALA A 130 2.23 10.27 -7.80
CA ALA A 130 1.71 9.44 -8.89
C ALA A 130 0.89 10.26 -9.90
N ALA A 131 0.04 11.18 -9.42
CA ALA A 131 -0.74 12.06 -10.28
C ALA A 131 0.17 13.00 -11.10
N ALA A 132 1.19 13.61 -10.48
CA ALA A 132 2.15 14.46 -11.17
C ALA A 132 2.95 13.67 -12.22
N ALA A 133 3.38 12.45 -11.91
CA ALA A 133 4.08 11.57 -12.86
C ALA A 133 3.21 11.21 -14.07
N ALA A 134 1.91 10.92 -13.85
CA ALA A 134 0.97 10.63 -14.93
C ALA A 134 0.75 11.85 -15.85
N GLN A 135 0.65 13.06 -15.29
CA GLN A 135 0.54 14.30 -16.07
C GLN A 135 1.82 14.58 -16.88
N GLY A 136 3.00 14.37 -16.28
CA GLY A 136 4.29 14.51 -16.96
C GLY A 136 4.44 13.52 -18.12
N MET A 137 4.03 12.27 -17.94
CA MET A 137 4.02 11.27 -19.01
C MET A 137 3.04 11.65 -20.13
N GLY A 138 1.86 12.18 -19.80
CA GLY A 138 0.90 12.71 -20.78
C GLY A 138 1.47 13.87 -21.59
N ALA A 139 2.15 14.82 -20.93
CA ALA A 139 2.82 15.93 -21.60
C ALA A 139 3.96 15.45 -22.51
N MET A 140 4.74 14.45 -22.08
CA MET A 140 5.80 13.85 -22.88
C MET A 140 5.24 13.12 -24.11
N LEU A 141 4.21 12.28 -23.95
CA LEU A 141 3.55 11.59 -25.06
C LEU A 141 2.87 12.57 -26.02
N GLY A 142 2.26 13.64 -25.49
CA GLY A 142 1.73 14.75 -26.29
C GLY A 142 2.82 15.45 -27.10
N GLY A 143 3.98 15.71 -26.48
CA GLY A 143 5.15 16.28 -27.14
C GLY A 143 5.72 15.36 -28.23
N MET A 144 5.78 14.04 -27.99
CA MET A 144 6.18 13.05 -29.00
C MET A 144 5.16 12.96 -30.14
N GLY A 145 3.86 13.05 -29.84
CA GLY A 145 2.80 13.14 -30.86
C GLY A 145 2.93 14.39 -31.72
N ALA A 146 3.22 15.54 -31.10
CA ALA A 146 3.46 16.80 -31.80
C ALA A 146 4.74 16.77 -32.65
N LEU A 147 5.81 16.13 -32.18
CA LEU A 147 7.04 15.90 -32.95
C LEU A 147 6.80 14.93 -34.13
N ASN A 148 6.03 13.87 -33.93
CA ASN A 148 5.66 12.95 -35.01
C ASN A 148 4.77 13.62 -36.06
N GLN A 149 3.91 14.56 -35.64
CA GLN A 149 3.12 15.39 -36.55
C GLN A 149 3.96 16.46 -37.26
N SER A 150 4.97 17.05 -36.61
CA SER A 150 5.91 17.98 -37.27
C SER A 150 6.90 17.27 -38.19
N LEU A 151 7.04 15.94 -38.05
CA LEU A 151 7.73 15.05 -38.98
C LEU A 151 6.82 14.50 -40.09
N GLN A 152 5.57 14.98 -40.21
CA GLN A 152 4.83 14.77 -41.46
C GLN A 152 5.69 15.29 -42.61
N PRO A 153 5.80 14.52 -43.72
CA PRO A 153 6.78 14.81 -44.74
C PRO A 153 6.46 16.19 -45.30
N LEU A 154 7.35 17.16 -45.04
CA LEU A 154 7.57 18.25 -45.99
C LEU A 154 7.63 17.54 -47.34
N THR A 155 6.71 17.87 -48.24
CA THR A 155 6.63 17.39 -49.61
C THR A 155 7.91 17.78 -50.35
N ARG A 156 9.02 17.13 -50.00
CA ARG A 156 10.27 17.20 -50.74
C ARG A 156 10.03 16.39 -51.99
N LYS A 157 10.22 17.05 -53.13
CA LYS A 157 10.36 16.37 -54.42
C LYS A 157 11.26 15.14 -54.24
N PRO A 158 10.86 13.98 -54.76
CA PRO A 158 11.68 12.78 -54.63
C PRO A 158 13.03 13.03 -55.28
N ILE A 159 14.10 12.79 -54.51
CA ILE A 159 15.47 12.79 -55.03
C ILE A 159 15.62 11.51 -55.84
N ASN A 160 15.98 11.67 -57.11
CA ASN A 160 16.24 10.55 -58.00
C ASN A 160 17.75 10.30 -58.04
N CYS A 161 18.14 9.08 -57.72
CA CYS A 161 19.52 8.65 -57.84
C CYS A 161 19.68 7.72 -59.03
N ILE A 162 20.71 7.94 -59.84
CA ILE A 162 21.07 7.06 -60.94
C ILE A 162 22.48 6.52 -60.67
N ARG A 163 22.66 5.21 -60.86
CA ARG A 163 23.96 4.55 -60.74
C ARG A 163 24.61 4.47 -62.11
N SER A 164 25.80 5.06 -62.24
CA SER A 164 26.64 4.93 -63.43
C SER A 164 28.01 4.35 -63.02
N GLY A 165 28.21 3.07 -63.29
CA GLY A 165 29.39 2.33 -62.81
C GLY A 165 29.48 2.26 -61.29
N ASN A 166 30.61 2.69 -60.73
CA ASN A 166 30.90 2.64 -59.28
C ASN A 166 30.55 3.93 -58.52
N MET A 167 29.93 4.93 -59.18
CA MET A 167 29.44 6.15 -58.52
C MET A 167 27.93 6.25 -58.61
N ILE A 168 27.32 6.76 -57.53
CA ILE A 168 25.90 7.09 -57.44
C ILE A 168 25.79 8.61 -57.36
N GLN A 169 25.00 9.20 -58.24
CA GLN A 169 24.68 10.61 -58.23
C GLN A 169 23.18 10.80 -58.03
N CYS A 170 22.82 11.72 -57.13
CA CYS A 170 21.45 11.99 -56.70
C CYS A 170 21.13 13.46 -56.93
N TYR A 171 19.92 13.76 -57.38
CA TYR A 171 19.40 15.13 -57.53
C TYR A 171 17.89 15.21 -57.25
#